data_AF-A0A819SBY7-F1
#
_entry.id   AF-A0A819SBY7-F1
#
_cell.length_a   1.000
_cell.length_b   1.000
_cell.length_c   1.000
_cell.angle_alpha   90.00
_cell.angle_beta   90.00
_cell.angle_gamma   90.00
#
_symmetry.space_group_name_H-M   'P 1'
#
loop_
_entity.id
_entity.type
_entity.pdbx_description
1 polymer ?
#
loop_
_entity_poly.entity_id
_entity_poly.type
_entity_poly.pdbx_seq_one_letter_code
_entity_poly.pdbx_strand_id
1 'polypeptide(L)'
;MSNTPTITFSLSNKVTEATPIGRVYDEEVAKAQLSPTALSTVASAQDAKSSLNRIRRLETPLLPKSCRFDIPTLYNHTINVERFLLYDKMRRNNRILIFATDDHLRVLFRTKHILMDGTFSSCPLFF
;
A
#
# COMPACT_ATOMS: atom_id res chain seq x y z
N MET A 1 9.48 -39.40 17.47
CA MET A 1 9.35 -39.10 16.04
C MET A 1 7.88 -38.79 15.78
N SER A 2 7.51 -37.52 15.77
CA SER A 2 6.10 -37.09 15.69
C SER A 2 5.78 -36.63 14.26
N ASN A 3 4.93 -37.38 13.57
CA ASN A 3 4.41 -37.06 12.25
C ASN A 3 3.54 -35.79 12.33
N THR A 4 3.98 -34.71 11.71
CA THR A 4 3.14 -33.53 11.44
C THR A 4 2.46 -33.72 10.08
N PRO A 5 1.13 -33.53 9.98
CA PRO A 5 0.43 -33.63 8.71
C PRO A 5 0.74 -32.39 7.85
N THR A 6 1.33 -32.62 6.68
CA THR A 6 1.48 -31.61 5.63
C THR A 6 0.10 -31.35 5.03
N ILE A 7 -0.46 -30.16 5.29
CA ILE A 7 -1.67 -29.68 4.63
C ILE A 7 -1.25 -28.99 3.32
N THR A 8 -1.45 -29.67 2.20
CA THR A 8 -1.25 -29.11 0.87
C THR A 8 -2.50 -28.31 0.47
N PHE A 9 -2.36 -26.99 0.40
CA PHE A 9 -3.40 -26.12 -0.16
C PHE A 9 -3.34 -26.18 -1.69
N SER A 10 -4.27 -26.92 -2.30
CA SER A 10 -4.54 -26.85 -3.73
C SER A 10 -5.42 -25.64 -4.03
N LEU A 11 -4.80 -24.49 -4.30
CA LEU A 11 -5.51 -23.33 -4.85
C LEU A 11 -5.72 -23.54 -6.36
N SER A 12 -6.75 -24.31 -6.73
CA SER A 12 -7.31 -24.34 -8.08
C SER A 12 -8.19 -23.10 -8.33
N ASN A 13 -7.63 -21.90 -8.10
CA ASN A 13 -8.24 -20.69 -8.60
C ASN A 13 -7.69 -20.45 -10.00
N LYS A 14 -8.49 -20.75 -11.02
CA LYS A 14 -8.29 -20.14 -12.34
C LYS A 14 -8.41 -18.63 -12.12
N VAL A 15 -7.26 -17.97 -11.99
CA VAL A 15 -7.16 -16.52 -12.07
C VAL A 15 -7.70 -16.17 -13.45
N THR A 16 -8.95 -15.69 -13.51
CA THR A 16 -9.46 -15.05 -14.72
C THR A 16 -8.55 -13.88 -14.99
N GLU A 17 -7.79 -13.99 -16.08
CA GLU A 17 -6.79 -13.02 -16.49
C GLU A 17 -7.47 -11.65 -16.58
N ALA A 18 -6.97 -10.67 -15.82
CA ALA A 18 -7.58 -9.35 -15.77
C ALA A 18 -7.43 -8.67 -17.14
N THR A 19 -8.56 -8.37 -17.79
CA THR A 19 -8.54 -7.69 -19.09
C THR A 19 -7.89 -6.32 -18.94
N PRO A 20 -6.94 -5.94 -19.82
CA PRO A 20 -6.32 -4.62 -19.77
C PRO A 20 -7.35 -3.50 -19.90
N ILE A 21 -7.24 -2.46 -19.05
CA ILE A 21 -8.19 -1.34 -18.99
C ILE A 21 -8.39 -0.65 -20.35
N GLY A 22 -7.38 -0.63 -21.21
CA GLY A 22 -7.48 -0.06 -22.56
C GLY A 22 -8.47 -0.80 -23.46
N ARG A 23 -8.44 -2.15 -23.43
CA ARG A 23 -9.41 -2.97 -24.19
C ARG A 23 -10.84 -2.72 -23.72
N VAL A 24 -11.04 -2.63 -22.40
CA VAL A 24 -12.35 -2.34 -21.83
C VAL A 24 -12.86 -0.97 -22.31
N TYR A 25 -11.98 0.04 -22.34
CA TYR A 25 -12.36 1.36 -22.84
C TYR A 25 -12.79 1.33 -24.31
N ASP A 26 -12.01 0.68 -25.17
CA ASP A 26 -12.30 0.59 -26.60
C ASP A 26 -13.61 -0.17 -26.87
N GLU A 27 -13.87 -1.25 -26.10
CA GLU A 27 -15.13 -2.00 -26.15
C GLU A 27 -16.33 -1.15 -25.75
N GLU A 28 -16.23 -0.33 -24.70
CA GLU A 28 -17.31 0.56 -24.28
C GLU A 28 -17.56 1.69 -25.30
N VAL A 29 -16.51 2.25 -25.90
CA VAL A 29 -16.65 3.24 -26.98
C VAL A 29 -17.33 2.61 -28.20
N ALA A 30 -17.00 1.37 -28.54
CA ALA A 30 -17.65 0.65 -29.63
C ALA A 30 -19.14 0.34 -29.33
N LYS A 31 -19.48 0.01 -28.08
CA LYS A 31 -20.87 -0.20 -27.64
C LYS A 31 -21.72 1.07 -27.70
N ALA A 32 -21.11 2.25 -27.57
CA ALA A 32 -21.81 3.53 -27.55
C ALA A 32 -22.43 3.94 -28.90
N GLN A 33 -22.19 3.20 -29.99
CA GLN A 33 -22.77 3.43 -31.34
C GLN A 33 -22.73 4.91 -31.77
N LEU A 34 -21.59 5.56 -31.55
CA LEU A 34 -21.38 6.97 -31.84
C LEU A 34 -21.29 7.24 -33.35
N SER A 35 -21.72 8.42 -33.80
CA SER A 35 -21.55 8.83 -35.20
C SER A 35 -20.06 8.94 -35.57
N PRO A 36 -19.66 8.80 -36.85
CA PRO A 36 -18.26 8.90 -37.26
C PRO A 36 -17.60 10.23 -36.84
N THR A 37 -18.36 11.31 -36.91
CA THR A 37 -17.93 12.63 -36.44
C THR A 37 -17.70 12.64 -34.93
N ALA A 38 -18.59 12.03 -34.15
CA ALA A 38 -18.44 11.94 -32.70
C ALA A 38 -17.24 11.05 -32.30
N LEU A 39 -17.02 9.92 -32.99
CA LEU A 39 -15.87 9.03 -32.76
C LEU A 39 -14.53 9.74 -32.92
N SER A 40 -14.41 10.65 -33.90
CA SER A 40 -13.18 11.44 -34.08
C SER A 40 -12.87 12.41 -32.93
N THR A 41 -13.87 12.73 -32.09
CA THR A 41 -13.71 13.62 -30.93
C THR A 41 -13.50 12.87 -29.61
N VAL A 42 -13.70 11.54 -29.60
CA VAL A 42 -13.52 10.72 -28.40
C VAL A 42 -12.03 10.67 -28.05
N ALA A 43 -11.72 10.97 -26.79
CA ALA A 43 -10.36 10.92 -26.27
C ALA A 43 -9.83 9.48 -26.28
N SER A 44 -8.52 9.29 -26.43
CA SER A 44 -7.94 7.95 -26.30
C SER A 44 -8.05 7.44 -24.86
N ALA A 45 -7.97 6.12 -24.66
CA ALA A 45 -7.92 5.52 -23.32
C ALA A 45 -6.82 6.13 -22.44
N GLN A 46 -5.69 6.53 -23.04
CA GLN A 46 -4.57 7.15 -22.34
C GLN A 46 -4.87 8.59 -21.93
N ASP A 47 -5.59 9.36 -22.74
CA ASP A 47 -6.00 10.73 -22.43
C ASP A 47 -7.07 10.75 -21.34
N ALA A 48 -8.03 9.82 -21.41
CA ALA A 48 -9.04 9.60 -20.39
C ALA A 48 -8.37 9.23 -19.05
N LYS A 49 -7.42 8.28 -19.06
CA LYS A 49 -6.64 7.90 -17.89
C LYS A 49 -5.82 9.06 -17.32
N SER A 50 -5.17 9.84 -18.18
CA SER A 50 -4.36 10.98 -17.77
C SER A 50 -5.20 12.08 -17.13
N SER A 51 -6.39 12.35 -17.69
CA SER A 51 -7.36 13.30 -17.14
C SER A 51 -7.89 12.84 -15.79
N LEU A 52 -8.26 11.55 -15.66
CA LEU A 52 -8.67 10.95 -14.39
C LEU A 52 -7.56 11.05 -13.33
N ASN A 53 -6.33 10.73 -13.69
CA ASN A 53 -5.19 10.86 -12.79
C ASN A 53 -4.89 12.31 -12.41
N ARG A 54 -5.18 13.29 -13.27
CA ARG A 54 -5.06 14.72 -12.96
C ARG A 54 -6.12 15.14 -11.93
N ILE A 55 -7.36 14.70 -12.11
CA ILE A 55 -8.45 14.95 -11.15
C ILE A 55 -8.12 14.29 -9.81
N ARG A 56 -7.76 13.00 -9.82
CA ARG A 56 -7.35 12.28 -8.60
C ARG A 56 -6.19 12.97 -7.89
N ARG A 57 -5.23 13.54 -8.61
CA ARG A 57 -4.11 14.29 -8.02
C ARG A 57 -4.54 15.57 -7.28
N LEU A 58 -5.72 16.13 -7.55
CA LEU A 58 -6.24 17.26 -6.76
C LEU A 58 -6.70 16.81 -5.37
N GLU A 59 -7.18 15.57 -5.24
CA GLU A 59 -7.64 14.98 -3.98
C GLU A 59 -6.57 14.14 -3.28
N THR A 60 -5.58 13.67 -4.03
CA THR A 60 -4.49 12.86 -3.49
C THR A 60 -3.49 13.77 -2.78
N PRO A 61 -3.18 13.54 -1.49
CA PRO A 61 -2.16 14.31 -0.80
C PRO A 61 -0.82 14.17 -1.53
N LEU A 62 -0.05 15.27 -1.56
CA LEU A 62 1.29 15.24 -2.13
C LEU A 62 2.15 14.26 -1.34
N LEU A 63 2.88 13.43 -2.08
CA LEU A 63 3.89 12.53 -1.52
C LEU A 63 4.88 13.36 -0.69
N PRO A 64 5.11 13.03 0.60
CA PRO A 64 6.12 13.69 1.41
C PRO A 64 7.48 13.69 0.72
N LYS A 65 8.10 14.86 0.61
CA LYS A 65 9.44 15.04 0.01
C LYS A 65 10.60 14.81 0.98
N SER A 66 10.29 14.55 2.25
CA SER A 66 11.29 14.29 3.28
C SER A 66 10.71 13.53 4.47
N CYS A 67 11.55 12.81 5.19
CA CYS A 67 11.20 12.19 6.48
C CYS A 67 11.29 13.17 7.68
N ARG A 68 11.41 14.48 7.42
CA ARG A 68 11.43 15.54 8.44
C ARG A 68 10.01 16.02 8.71
N PHE A 69 9.34 15.34 9.62
CA PHE A 69 8.01 15.73 10.09
C PHE A 69 7.93 15.56 11.61
N ASP A 70 7.16 16.39 12.28
CA ASP A 70 6.89 16.18 13.69
C ASP A 70 5.77 15.15 13.85
N ILE A 71 5.92 14.23 14.80
CA ILE A 71 4.87 13.28 15.15
C ILE A 71 4.03 13.93 16.26
N PRO A 72 2.74 14.21 16.03
CA PRO A 72 1.87 14.73 17.08
C PRO A 72 1.85 13.83 18.31
N THR A 73 1.78 14.44 19.50
CA THR A 73 1.77 13.73 20.79
C THR A 73 0.63 12.72 20.92
N LEU A 74 -0.47 12.93 20.18
CA LEU A 74 -1.59 12.00 20.05
C LEU A 74 -1.14 10.61 19.60
N TYR A 75 -0.13 10.51 18.73
CA TYR A 75 0.36 9.25 18.19
C TYR A 75 1.47 8.60 19.03
N ASN A 76 1.86 9.23 20.15
CA ASN A 76 2.84 8.64 21.05
C ASN A 76 2.24 7.51 21.90
N HIS A 77 0.91 7.44 21.96
CA HIS A 77 0.17 6.48 22.76
C HIS A 77 -0.83 5.69 21.91
N THR A 78 -1.21 4.50 22.38
CA THR A 78 -2.32 3.74 21.83
C THR A 78 -3.66 4.41 22.18
N ILE A 79 -4.75 3.92 21.60
CA ILE A 79 -6.11 4.34 21.98
C ILE A 79 -6.38 4.11 23.48
N ASN A 80 -5.74 3.09 24.06
CA ASN A 80 -5.81 2.76 25.49
C ASN A 80 -4.82 3.57 26.34
N VAL A 81 -4.21 4.63 25.78
CA VAL A 81 -3.27 5.53 26.47
C VAL A 81 -1.96 4.84 26.88
N GLU A 82 -1.65 3.68 26.32
CA GLU A 82 -0.38 3.00 26.57
C GLU A 82 0.72 3.61 25.72
N ARG A 83 1.94 3.69 26.24
CA ARG A 83 3.10 4.17 25.49
C ARG A 83 3.32 3.32 24.24
N PHE A 84 3.43 3.95 23.08
CA PHE A 84 3.54 3.27 21.80
C PHE A 84 4.77 3.71 20.99
N LEU A 85 5.03 5.01 20.87
CA LEU A 85 6.26 5.51 20.24
C LEU A 85 7.42 5.42 21.26
N LEU A 86 8.31 4.45 21.08
CA LEU A 86 9.42 4.18 21.99
C LEU A 86 10.69 4.93 21.62
N TYR A 87 10.92 5.08 20.32
CA TYR A 87 12.14 5.68 19.80
C TYR A 87 11.83 6.48 18.56
N ASP A 88 12.31 7.72 18.55
CA ASP A 88 12.29 8.60 17.41
C ASP A 88 13.62 9.36 17.37
N LYS A 89 14.49 9.00 16.43
CA LYS A 89 15.77 9.69 16.22
C LYS A 89 16.08 9.83 14.74
N MET A 90 16.51 11.03 14.38
CA MET A 90 17.12 11.32 13.09
C MET A 90 18.62 10.99 13.14
N ARG A 91 19.11 10.18 12.19
CA ARG A 91 20.54 9.98 11.93
C ARG A 91 20.85 10.33 10.47
N ARG A 92 21.68 11.36 10.28
CA ARG A 92 21.98 11.95 8.95
C ARG A 92 20.67 12.41 8.28
N ASN A 93 20.19 11.68 7.27
CA ASN A 93 18.94 11.94 6.56
C ASN A 93 17.89 10.82 6.76
N ASN A 94 18.17 9.85 7.63
CA ASN A 94 17.27 8.73 7.90
C ASN A 94 16.68 8.87 9.29
N ARG A 95 15.36 8.71 9.41
CA ARG A 95 14.66 8.68 10.70
C ARG A 95 14.43 7.23 11.11
N ILE A 96 14.80 6.89 12.33
CA ILE A 96 14.49 5.59 12.92
C ILE A 96 13.32 5.80 13.87
N LEU A 97 12.24 5.07 13.60
CA LEU A 97 11.05 5.02 14.45
C LEU A 97 10.91 3.60 15.00
N ILE A 98 10.67 3.48 16.30
CA ILE A 98 10.34 2.20 16.94
C ILE A 98 9.00 2.37 17.64
N PHE A 99 8.04 1.55 17.21
CA PHE A 99 6.71 1.46 17.79
C PHE A 99 6.52 0.12 18.47
N ALA A 100 6.25 0.13 19.77
CA ALA A 100 5.80 -1.04 20.51
C ALA A 100 5.22 -0.61 21.87
N THR A 101 4.34 -1.44 22.42
CA THR A 101 3.87 -1.32 23.79
C THR A 101 4.80 -2.09 24.73
N ASP A 102 4.76 -1.78 26.02
CA ASP A 102 5.52 -2.52 27.03
C ASP A 102 5.16 -4.01 27.05
N ASP A 103 3.90 -4.35 26.77
CA ASP A 103 3.45 -5.74 26.70
C ASP A 103 4.06 -6.48 25.51
N HIS A 104 4.13 -5.85 24.33
CA HIS A 104 4.84 -6.44 23.19
C HIS A 104 6.32 -6.67 23.51
N LEU A 105 6.98 -5.73 24.20
CA LEU A 105 8.36 -5.90 24.63
C LEU A 105 8.54 -7.03 25.65
N ARG A 106 7.62 -7.18 26.60
CA ARG A 106 7.64 -8.28 27.58
C ARG A 106 7.44 -9.63 26.90
N VAL A 107 6.51 -9.73 25.95
CA VAL A 107 6.31 -10.94 25.14
C VAL A 107 7.57 -11.26 24.36
N LEU A 108 8.15 -10.27 23.68
CA LEU A 108 9.39 -10.43 22.93
C LEU A 108 10.54 -10.92 23.83
N PHE A 109 10.70 -10.31 25.01
CA PHE A 109 11.73 -10.68 25.99
C PHE A 109 11.58 -12.11 26.51
N ARG A 110 10.35 -12.58 26.72
CA ARG A 110 10.07 -13.95 27.21
C ARG A 110 10.19 -15.01 26.12
N THR A 111 10.20 -14.61 24.86
CA THR A 111 10.16 -15.53 23.72
C THR A 111 11.57 -16.05 23.42
N LYS A 112 11.72 -17.38 23.27
CA LYS A 112 13.01 -18.02 22.95
C LYS A 112 13.38 -17.98 21.47
N HIS A 113 12.37 -17.94 20.60
CA HIS A 113 12.54 -17.98 19.15
C HIS A 113 11.69 -16.90 18.50
N ILE A 114 12.32 -16.01 17.74
CA ILE A 114 11.63 -15.00 16.95
C ILE A 114 11.65 -15.47 15.51
N LEU A 115 10.47 -15.69 14.95
CA LEU A 115 10.29 -15.96 13.53
C LEU A 115 9.85 -14.64 12.89
N MET A 116 10.70 -14.08 12.03
CA MET A 116 10.36 -12.90 11.24
C MET A 116 10.29 -13.32 9.78
N ASP A 117 9.09 -13.24 9.18
CA ASP A 117 8.95 -13.34 7.73
C ASP A 117 9.35 -11.99 7.13
N GLY A 118 10.53 -11.97 6.53
CA GLY A 118 11.17 -10.75 6.08
C GLY A 118 10.60 -10.27 4.76
N THR A 119 9.46 -9.57 4.77
CA THR A 119 9.20 -8.61 3.69
C THR A 119 9.95 -7.32 4.02
N PHE A 120 11.29 -7.38 3.95
CA PHE A 120 12.13 -6.18 3.96
C PHE A 120 12.05 -5.53 2.58
N SER A 121 10.89 -5.01 2.20
CA SER A 121 10.85 -4.06 1.10
C SER A 121 11.37 -2.73 1.63
N SER A 122 12.34 -2.15 0.93
CA SER A 122 12.59 -0.72 1.07
C SER A 122 11.30 -0.03 0.63
N CYS A 123 10.48 0.39 1.60
CA CYS A 123 9.39 1.32 1.33
C CYS A 123 9.99 2.48 0.51
N PRO A 124 9.35 2.93 -0.59
CA PRO A 124 9.92 4.00 -1.39
C PRO A 124 10.31 5.16 -0.49
N LEU A 125 11.45 5.80 -0.80
CA LEU A 125 12.01 6.93 -0.03
C LEU A 125 10.98 8.03 0.27
N PHE A 126 9.89 8.07 -0.50
CA PHE A 126 8.77 8.97 -0.39
C PHE A 126 7.50 8.12 -0.45
N PHE A 127 6.71 8.15 0.64
CA PHE A 127 5.34 7.63 0.68
C PHE A 127 4.43 8.38 -0.26
#